data_AF-A0A6J5DET4-F1
#
_entry.id   AF-A0A6J5DET4-F1
#
_cell.length_a   1.000
_cell.length_b   1.000
_cell.length_c   1.000
_cell.angle_alpha   90.00
_cell.angle_beta   90.00
_cell.angle_gamma   90.00
#
_symmetry.space_group_name_H-M   'P 1'
#
loop_
_entity.id
_entity.type
_entity.pdbx_description
1 polymer ?
#
loop_
_entity_poly.entity_id
_entity_poly.type
_entity_poly.pdbx_seq_one_letter_code
_entity_poly.pdbx_strand_id
1 'polypeptide(L)'
;MSFYLGPRRTCELGESCALPSLSPEVMRADDETRDAYEQALRQIVDEVSSGMGDTPDDDRAIAFLALLSGGVTLARAVRDPEMAERIANAVGRYAVVIAERTDVQPEQQA
;
A
#
# COMPACT_ATOMS: atom_id res chain seq x y z
N MET A 1 -0.90 -2.34 9.91
CA MET A 1 -1.64 -3.29 9.04
C MET A 1 -3.14 -3.38 9.35
N SER A 2 -3.53 -3.73 10.58
CA SER A 2 -4.95 -3.78 11.02
C SER A 2 -5.72 -2.47 10.75
N PHE A 3 -5.05 -1.33 10.85
CA PHE A 3 -5.62 -0.01 10.56
C PHE A 3 -6.01 0.21 9.07
N TYR A 4 -5.20 -0.28 8.12
CA TYR A 4 -5.44 -0.12 6.67
C TYR A 4 -6.46 -1.13 6.13
N LEU A 5 -6.42 -2.37 6.65
CA LEU A 5 -7.26 -3.48 6.16
C LEU A 5 -8.53 -3.71 7.02
N GLY A 6 -8.61 -3.07 8.18
CA GLY A 6 -9.80 -3.03 9.04
C GLY A 6 -10.60 -1.74 8.82
N PRO A 7 -10.54 -0.73 9.71
CA PRO A 7 -11.43 0.44 9.66
C PRO A 7 -11.41 1.20 8.32
N ARG A 8 -10.23 1.38 7.72
CA ARG A 8 -10.10 2.13 6.46
C ARG A 8 -10.52 1.37 5.20
N ARG A 9 -10.72 0.05 5.29
CA ARG A 9 -11.33 -0.74 4.22
C ARG A 9 -12.82 -0.44 4.13
N THR A 10 -13.48 -0.33 5.27
CA THR A 10 -14.95 -0.20 5.40
C THR A 10 -15.42 1.25 5.56
N CYS A 11 -14.52 2.21 5.71
CA CYS A 11 -14.89 3.61 5.90
C CYS A 11 -15.43 4.25 4.61
N GLU A 12 -16.18 5.34 4.80
CA GLU A 12 -16.58 6.24 3.71
C GLU A 12 -15.34 6.74 2.94
N LEU A 13 -15.50 7.04 1.66
CA LEU A 13 -14.37 7.39 0.78
C LEU A 13 -13.58 8.61 1.28
N GLY A 14 -14.24 9.55 1.97
CA GLY A 14 -13.61 10.72 2.58
C GLY A 14 -12.71 10.41 3.79
N GLU A 15 -12.79 9.20 4.36
CA GLU A 15 -11.98 8.76 5.51
C GLU A 15 -10.92 7.72 5.12
N SER A 16 -10.93 7.29 3.85
CA SER A 16 -9.97 6.33 3.32
C SER A 16 -8.58 6.93 3.21
N CYS A 17 -7.56 6.09 3.12
CA CYS A 17 -6.23 6.57 2.74
C CYS A 17 -6.33 7.24 1.37
N ALA A 18 -5.73 8.42 1.22
CA ALA A 18 -5.83 9.20 0.00
C ALA A 18 -5.35 8.41 -1.24
N LEU A 19 -4.35 7.54 -1.08
CA LEU A 19 -3.81 6.76 -2.19
C LEU A 19 -4.86 5.87 -2.90
N PRO A 20 -5.56 4.92 -2.26
CA PRO A 20 -6.52 4.06 -2.96
C PRO A 20 -7.77 4.77 -3.53
N SER A 21 -8.21 5.89 -2.93
CA SER A 21 -9.42 6.60 -3.38
C SER A 21 -9.14 7.72 -4.37
N LEU A 22 -8.02 8.43 -4.24
CA LEU A 22 -7.71 9.63 -5.05
C LEU A 22 -6.94 9.29 -6.34
N SER A 23 -6.12 8.24 -6.34
CA SER A 23 -5.28 7.89 -7.50
C SER A 23 -6.07 7.67 -8.80
N PRO A 24 -7.24 7.00 -8.81
CA PRO A 24 -8.04 6.84 -10.03
C PRO A 24 -8.59 8.16 -10.57
N GLU A 25 -8.87 9.14 -9.70
CA GLU A 25 -9.37 10.47 -10.09
C GLU A 25 -8.23 11.36 -10.59
N VAL A 26 -7.10 11.38 -9.87
CA VAL A 26 -5.88 12.14 -10.27
C VAL A 26 -5.36 11.68 -11.63
N MET A 27 -5.47 10.39 -11.95
CA MET A 27 -5.10 9.88 -13.28
C MET A 27 -5.82 10.63 -14.42
N ARG A 28 -7.04 11.14 -14.18
CA ARG A 28 -7.87 11.86 -15.15
C ARG A 28 -7.84 13.39 -14.97
N ALA A 29 -7.10 13.90 -13.99
CA ALA A 29 -6.99 15.32 -13.70
C ALA A 29 -5.97 16.03 -14.61
N ASP A 30 -5.88 17.36 -14.47
CA ASP A 30 -4.88 18.18 -15.15
C ASP A 30 -3.46 17.96 -14.61
N ASP A 31 -2.47 18.48 -15.35
CA ASP A 31 -1.05 18.31 -15.01
C ASP A 31 -0.70 18.93 -13.65
N GLU A 32 -1.30 20.08 -13.30
CA GLU A 32 -1.09 20.72 -11.99
C GLU A 32 -1.50 19.78 -10.83
N THR A 33 -2.66 19.13 -10.94
CA THR A 33 -3.15 18.17 -9.94
C THR A 33 -2.26 16.93 -9.88
N ARG A 34 -1.79 16.44 -11.03
CA ARG A 34 -0.90 15.27 -11.12
C ARG A 34 0.47 15.56 -10.49
N ASP A 35 1.02 16.75 -10.72
CA ASP A 35 2.29 17.20 -10.15
C ASP A 35 2.20 17.36 -8.63
N ALA A 36 1.09 17.91 -8.12
CA ALA A 36 0.85 18.02 -6.69
C ALA A 36 0.72 16.64 -6.02
N TYR A 37 0.02 15.70 -6.67
CA TYR A 37 -0.09 14.32 -6.19
C TYR A 37 1.28 13.62 -6.18
N GLU A 38 2.09 13.78 -7.23
CA GLU A 38 3.42 13.16 -7.31
C GLU A 38 4.34 13.67 -6.19
N GLN A 39 4.32 14.98 -5.90
CA GLN A 39 5.10 15.55 -4.80
C GLN A 39 4.70 14.96 -3.44
N ALA A 40 3.39 14.82 -3.19
CA ALA A 40 2.89 14.18 -1.97
C ALA A 40 3.27 12.69 -1.91
N LEU A 41 3.19 11.98 -3.03
CA LEU A 41 3.56 10.57 -3.10
C LEU A 41 5.04 10.35 -2.79
N ARG A 42 5.94 11.20 -3.31
CA ARG A 42 7.38 11.14 -2.99
C ARG A 42 7.64 11.28 -1.49
N GLN A 43 6.99 12.23 -0.82
CA GLN A 43 7.12 12.40 0.63
C GLN A 43 6.67 11.16 1.41
N ILE A 44 5.58 10.52 0.98
CA ILE A 44 5.10 9.28 1.59
C ILE A 44 6.08 8.13 1.36
N VAL A 45 6.65 8.03 0.15
CA VAL A 45 7.68 7.02 -0.17
C VAL A 45 8.89 7.20 0.74
N ASP A 46 9.40 8.42 0.91
CA ASP A 46 10.54 8.72 1.77
C ASP A 46 10.27 8.34 3.23
N GLU A 47 9.09 8.67 3.76
CA GLU A 47 8.69 8.34 5.13
C GLU A 47 8.59 6.83 5.34
N VAL A 48 7.97 6.13 4.39
CA VAL A 48 7.79 4.68 4.46
C VAL A 48 9.13 3.95 4.28
N SER A 49 9.97 4.38 3.33
CA SER A 49 11.26 3.75 3.07
C SER A 49 12.20 3.88 4.27
N SER A 50 12.18 5.04 4.94
CA SER A 50 12.89 5.28 6.19
C SER A 50 12.39 4.43 7.36
N GLY A 51 11.13 4.02 7.35
CA GLY A 51 10.52 3.16 8.38
C GLY A 51 10.71 1.66 8.18
N MET A 52 11.27 1.22 7.04
CA MET A 52 11.32 -0.19 6.63
C MET A 52 12.61 -0.94 7.01
N GLY A 53 13.58 -0.28 7.64
CA GLY A 53 14.82 -0.88 8.12
C GLY A 53 15.95 0.15 8.27
N ASP A 54 17.17 -0.33 8.51
CA ASP A 54 18.34 0.52 8.75
C ASP A 54 18.83 1.29 7.49
N THR A 55 18.39 0.87 6.30
CA THR A 55 18.71 1.53 5.03
C THR A 55 17.43 1.79 4.26
N PRO A 56 17.16 3.05 3.85
CA PRO A 56 16.03 3.39 3.00
C PRO A 56 16.01 2.54 1.72
N ASP A 57 14.82 2.09 1.34
CA ASP A 57 14.55 1.28 0.16
C ASP A 57 13.25 1.75 -0.49
N ASP A 58 13.37 2.70 -1.41
CA ASP A 58 12.22 3.36 -2.04
C ASP A 58 11.44 2.40 -2.93
N ASP A 59 12.12 1.48 -3.64
CA ASP A 59 11.47 0.48 -4.49
C ASP A 59 10.56 -0.43 -3.66
N ARG A 60 11.03 -0.84 -2.47
CA ARG A 60 10.26 -1.63 -1.52
C ARG A 60 9.09 -0.84 -0.92
N ALA A 61 9.30 0.44 -0.60
CA ALA A 61 8.24 1.32 -0.15
C ALA A 61 7.15 1.51 -1.21
N ILE A 62 7.54 1.73 -2.47
CA ILE A 62 6.62 1.83 -3.62
C ILE A 62 5.83 0.53 -3.78
N ALA A 63 6.51 -0.63 -3.77
CA ALA A 63 5.85 -1.93 -3.89
C ALA A 63 4.84 -2.18 -2.76
N PHE A 64 5.20 -1.82 -1.53
CA PHE A 64 4.33 -1.93 -0.36
C PHE A 64 3.08 -1.04 -0.49
N LEU A 65 3.27 0.24 -0.84
CA LEU A 65 2.18 1.20 -1.02
C LEU A 65 1.24 0.78 -2.15
N ALA A 66 1.80 0.31 -3.27
CA ALA A 66 1.03 -0.21 -4.41
C ALA A 66 0.21 -1.44 -4.02
N LEU A 67 0.79 -2.39 -3.26
CA LEU A 67 0.09 -3.59 -2.81
C LEU A 67 -1.07 -3.25 -1.87
N LEU A 68 -0.86 -2.35 -0.91
CA LEU A 68 -1.92 -1.92 0.01
C LEU A 68 -3.02 -1.16 -0.72
N SER A 69 -2.65 -0.21 -1.57
CA SER A 69 -3.60 0.61 -2.33
C SER A 69 -4.45 -0.27 -3.26
N GLY A 70 -3.81 -1.08 -4.09
CA GLY A 70 -4.50 -2.00 -5.00
C GLY A 70 -5.34 -3.04 -4.26
N GLY A 71 -4.85 -3.55 -3.12
CA GLY A 71 -5.58 -4.47 -2.27
C GLY A 71 -6.90 -3.90 -1.75
N VAL A 72 -6.89 -2.66 -1.27
CA VAL A 72 -8.11 -1.96 -0.82
C VAL A 72 -9.06 -1.71 -1.99
N THR A 73 -8.55 -1.25 -3.13
CA THR A 73 -9.35 -1.03 -4.35
C THR A 73 -10.07 -2.31 -4.77
N LEU A 74 -9.36 -3.45 -4.84
CA LEU A 74 -9.94 -4.75 -5.18
C LEU A 74 -10.98 -5.21 -4.15
N ALA A 75 -10.68 -5.09 -2.85
CA ALA A 75 -11.60 -5.50 -1.79
C ALA A 75 -12.91 -4.69 -1.79
N ARG A 76 -12.88 -3.41 -2.21
CA ARG A 76 -14.08 -2.57 -2.36
C ARG A 76 -14.85 -2.83 -3.65
N ALA A 77 -14.18 -3.30 -4.70
CA ALA A 77 -14.81 -3.53 -6.01
C ALA A 77 -15.68 -4.80 -6.06
N VAL A 78 -15.42 -5.78 -5.19
CA VAL A 78 -16.16 -7.04 -5.15
C VAL A 78 -17.44 -6.92 -4.32
N ARG A 79 -18.52 -7.59 -4.76
CA ARG A 79 -19.81 -7.61 -4.05
C ARG A 79 -19.89 -8.65 -2.94
N ASP A 80 -19.11 -9.71 -3.06
CA ASP A 80 -19.10 -10.82 -2.11
C ASP A 80 -18.23 -10.45 -0.89
N PRO A 81 -18.80 -10.38 0.32
CA PRO A 81 -18.05 -10.05 1.53
C PRO A 81 -16.96 -11.09 1.86
N GLU A 82 -17.16 -12.36 1.55
CA GLU A 82 -16.13 -13.40 1.79
C GLU A 82 -14.92 -13.19 0.87
N MET A 83 -15.15 -12.86 -0.40
CA MET A 83 -14.09 -12.50 -1.33
C MET A 83 -13.36 -11.22 -0.89
N ALA A 84 -14.08 -10.19 -0.45
CA ALA A 84 -13.48 -8.95 0.05
C ALA A 84 -12.54 -9.22 1.24
N GLU A 85 -12.98 -10.08 2.17
CA GLU A 85 -12.20 -10.49 3.32
C GLU A 85 -10.99 -11.34 2.91
N ARG A 86 -11.14 -12.25 1.94
CA ARG A 86 -10.03 -13.04 1.40
C ARG A 86 -8.96 -12.15 0.76
N ILE A 87 -9.35 -11.11 0.01
CA ILE A 87 -8.42 -10.13 -0.57
C ILE A 87 -7.66 -9.41 0.54
N ALA A 88 -8.36 -8.90 1.56
CA ALA A 88 -7.72 -8.20 2.68
C ALA A 88 -6.70 -9.10 3.40
N ASN A 89 -7.06 -10.35 3.68
CA ASN A 89 -6.15 -11.31 4.30
C ASN A 89 -4.94 -11.66 3.43
N ALA A 90 -5.14 -11.84 2.11
CA ALA A 90 -4.04 -12.11 1.19
C ALA A 90 -3.06 -10.93 1.14
N VAL A 91 -3.57 -9.71 0.95
CA VAL A 91 -2.78 -8.47 0.90
C VAL A 91 -2.03 -8.26 2.21
N GLY A 92 -2.69 -8.44 3.35
CA GLY A 92 -2.06 -8.30 4.67
C GLY A 92 -0.86 -9.23 4.86
N ARG A 93 -0.97 -10.50 4.46
CA ARG A 93 0.14 -11.46 4.56
C ARG A 93 1.35 -11.03 3.72
N TYR A 94 1.14 -10.70 2.45
CA TYR A 94 2.25 -10.32 1.57
C TYR A 94 2.82 -8.94 1.89
N ALA A 95 2.00 -8.01 2.38
CA ALA A 95 2.49 -6.72 2.82
C ALA A 95 3.38 -6.84 4.06
N VAL A 96 3.14 -7.81 4.97
CA VAL A 96 4.07 -8.10 6.08
C VAL A 96 5.41 -8.60 5.53
N VAL A 97 5.41 -9.51 4.56
CA VAL A 97 6.64 -9.99 3.91
C VAL A 97 7.41 -8.85 3.22
N ILE A 98 6.69 -7.92 2.59
CA ILE A 98 7.35 -6.73 2.02
C ILE A 98 7.86 -5.81 3.13
N ALA A 99 7.18 -5.67 4.27
CA ALA A 99 7.59 -4.77 5.36
C ALA A 99 8.73 -5.32 6.25
N GLU A 100 8.77 -6.62 6.48
CA GLU A 100 9.80 -7.29 7.27
C GLU A 100 10.93 -7.77 6.35
N ARG A 101 12.16 -7.29 6.51
CA ARG A 101 13.29 -7.90 5.79
C ARG A 101 13.40 -9.33 6.33
N THR A 102 13.12 -10.34 5.51
CA THR A 102 13.70 -11.65 5.79
C THR A 102 15.09 -11.61 5.20
N ASP A 103 16.09 -11.27 6.02
CA ASP A 103 17.48 -11.53 5.65
C ASP A 103 17.60 -13.03 5.41
N VAL A 104 17.57 -13.46 4.14
CA VAL A 104 18.01 -14.80 3.77
C VAL A 104 19.52 -14.78 3.90
N GLN A 105 20.04 -15.18 5.06
CA GLN A 105 21.45 -15.54 5.19
C GLN A 105 21.72 -16.69 4.20
N PRO A 106 22.70 -16.55 3.28
CA PRO A 106 23.05 -17.65 2.39
C PRO A 106 23.54 -18.82 3.24
N GLU A 107 22.90 -19.98 3.04
CA GLU A 107 23.27 -21.26 3.65
C GLU A 107 24.79 -21.46 3.53
N GLN A 108 25.50 -21.35 4.66
CA GLN A 108 26.85 -21.87 4.77
C GLN A 108 26.74 -23.39 4.81
N GLN A 109 27.02 -23.99 3.65
CA GLN A 109 27.32 -25.41 3.50
C GLN A 109 28.36 -25.83 4.55
N ALA A 110 28.02 -26.85 5.33
CA ALA A 110 28.94 -27.65 6.14
C ALA A 110 28.63 -29.13 5.91
#